data_AF-A0AAE0T437-F1
#
_entry.id   AF-A0AAE0T437-F1
#
_cell.length_a   1.000
_cell.length_b   1.000
_cell.length_c   1.000
_cell.angle_alpha   90.00
_cell.angle_beta   90.00
_cell.angle_gamma   90.00
#
_symmetry.space_group_name_H-M   'P 1'
#
loop_
_entity.id
_entity.type
_entity.pdbx_description
1 polymer ?
#
loop_
_entity_poly.entity_id
_entity_poly.type
_entity_poly.pdbx_seq_one_letter_code
_entity_poly.pdbx_strand_id
1 'polypeptide(L)'
;MEEYARDPCPWRIVDDCGGAFSMGAIGGSVFHGIKGLRNAPTGHYRRLISSFESIRIRAPITGGNFAVWGGLFSAIDCSMVYVRKKEDPWNSITSGALTGGILAVRNGTGAMIGSAIIGGVLLAMIEGIGILFTKFSAQQFDPANVIFQEDPSQLQKKETIFGNSPTYQ
;
A
#
# COMPACT_ATOMS: atom_id res chain seq x y z
N MET A 1 2.58 -13.99 16.45
CA MET A 1 1.74 -13.07 17.25
C MET A 1 2.32 -11.67 17.17
N GLU A 2 2.44 -11.12 15.97
CA GLU A 2 2.56 -9.67 15.76
C GLU A 2 1.17 -9.13 15.46
N GLU A 3 0.30 -9.20 16.46
CA GLU A 3 -0.98 -8.50 16.46
C GLU A 3 -0.70 -7.04 16.90
N TYR A 4 0.17 -6.37 16.13
CA TYR A 4 0.67 -5.01 16.39
C TYR A 4 1.12 -4.32 15.08
N ALA A 5 0.37 -4.52 13.99
CA ALA A 5 0.73 -3.95 12.68
C ALA A 5 -0.31 -2.97 12.10
N ARG A 6 -1.40 -2.68 12.82
CA ARG A 6 -2.43 -1.73 12.38
C ARG A 6 -2.87 -0.86 13.55
N ASP A 7 -2.61 0.44 13.48
CA ASP A 7 -3.09 1.36 14.50
C ASP A 7 -4.62 1.32 14.61
N PRO A 8 -5.18 1.40 15.83
CA PRO A 8 -6.63 1.42 16.01
C PRO A 8 -7.23 2.68 15.37
N CYS A 9 -8.43 2.55 14.79
CA CYS A 9 -9.21 3.71 14.40
C CYS A 9 -9.50 4.56 15.65
N PRO A 10 -9.26 5.89 15.65
CA PRO A 10 -9.10 6.78 14.50
C PRO A 10 -7.65 7.10 14.08
N TRP A 11 -6.63 6.62 14.78
CA TRP A 11 -5.23 6.96 14.49
C TRP A 11 -4.81 6.59 13.07
N ARG A 12 -5.27 5.42 12.60
CA ARG A 12 -5.12 4.98 11.21
C ARG A 12 -5.60 5.99 10.17
N ILE A 13 -6.70 6.69 10.44
CA ILE A 13 -7.22 7.71 9.50
C ILE A 13 -6.27 8.88 9.41
N VAL A 14 -5.72 9.33 10.54
CA VAL A 14 -4.77 10.45 10.60
C VAL A 14 -3.46 10.07 9.92
N ASP A 15 -2.96 8.86 10.17
CA ASP A 15 -1.74 8.36 9.55
C ASP A 15 -1.91 8.20 8.02
N ASP A 16 -3.00 7.59 7.57
CA ASP A 16 -3.29 7.43 6.13
C ASP A 16 -3.52 8.78 5.44
N CYS A 17 -4.16 9.76 6.10
CA CYS A 17 -4.26 11.12 5.60
C CYS A 17 -2.89 11.77 5.41
N GLY A 18 -2.03 11.70 6.43
CA GLY A 18 -0.70 12.32 6.44
C GLY A 18 0.26 11.65 5.47
N GLY A 19 0.24 10.32 5.40
CA GLY A 19 0.99 9.52 4.44
C GLY A 19 0.58 9.85 3.02
N ALA A 20 -0.72 9.86 2.72
CA ALA A 20 -1.24 10.20 1.40
C ALA A 20 -0.92 11.66 1.02
N PHE A 21 -1.03 12.61 1.97
CA PHE A 21 -0.62 14.00 1.74
C PHE A 21 0.85 14.08 1.34
N SER A 22 1.73 13.40 2.09
CA SER A 22 3.18 13.41 1.85
C SER A 22 3.52 12.80 0.50
N MET A 23 2.92 11.65 0.16
CA MET A 23 3.07 11.03 -1.17
C MET A 23 2.62 11.97 -2.29
N GLY A 24 1.46 12.62 -2.12
CA GLY A 24 0.91 13.55 -3.10
C GLY A 24 1.70 14.84 -3.23
N ALA A 25 2.27 15.35 -2.14
CA ALA A 25 3.12 16.54 -2.14
C ALA A 25 4.47 16.26 -2.81
N ILE A 26 5.10 15.13 -2.49
CA ILE A 26 6.36 14.70 -3.13
C ILE A 26 6.13 14.42 -4.61
N GLY A 27 5.15 13.57 -4.97
CA GLY A 27 4.82 13.29 -6.36
C GLY A 27 4.39 14.54 -7.14
N GLY A 28 3.59 15.41 -6.50
CA GLY A 28 3.16 16.68 -7.06
C GLY A 28 4.32 17.65 -7.31
N SER A 29 5.28 17.74 -6.39
CA SER A 29 6.46 18.60 -6.57
C SER A 29 7.33 18.15 -7.75
N VAL A 30 7.55 16.84 -7.90
CA VAL A 30 8.30 16.30 -9.04
C VAL A 30 7.54 16.56 -10.35
N PHE A 31 6.26 16.21 -10.40
CA PHE A 31 5.46 16.34 -11.62
C PHE A 31 5.26 17.80 -12.04
N HIS A 32 4.83 18.66 -11.12
CA HIS A 32 4.58 20.08 -11.39
C HIS A 32 5.89 20.87 -11.55
N GLY A 33 7.00 20.40 -10.97
CA GLY A 33 8.34 20.94 -11.21
C GLY A 33 8.80 20.68 -12.64
N ILE A 34 8.75 19.43 -13.12
CA ILE A 34 9.09 19.08 -14.50
C ILE A 34 8.19 19.82 -15.49
N LYS A 35 6.88 19.87 -15.21
CA LYS A 35 5.91 20.60 -16.04
C LYS A 35 6.17 22.11 -16.02
N GLY A 36 6.52 22.66 -14.85
CA GLY A 36 6.88 24.07 -14.68
C GLY A 36 8.16 24.46 -15.42
N LEU A 37 9.15 23.56 -15.50
CA LEU A 37 10.36 23.73 -16.32
C LEU A 37 10.07 23.68 -17.81
N ARG A 38 9.23 22.72 -18.25
CA ARG A 38 8.89 22.52 -19.67
C ARG A 38 8.02 23.64 -20.25
N ASN A 39 7.12 24.20 -19.46
CA ASN A 39 6.18 25.23 -19.91
C ASN A 39 6.69 26.67 -19.71
N ALA A 40 7.92 26.85 -19.24
CA ALA A 40 8.49 28.15 -18.93
C ALA A 40 9.15 28.84 -20.14
N PRO A 41 9.19 30.19 -20.15
CA PRO A 41 9.87 30.95 -21.20
C PRO A 41 11.37 30.65 -21.26
N THR A 42 12.01 30.98 -22.39
CA THR A 42 13.44 30.71 -22.63
C THR A 42 14.34 31.39 -21.58
N GLY A 43 15.37 30.66 -21.14
CA GLY A 43 16.34 31.10 -20.13
C GLY A 43 16.33 30.24 -18.86
N HIS A 44 17.50 29.76 -18.43
CA HIS A 44 17.64 28.86 -17.29
C HIS A 44 17.09 29.44 -15.98
N TYR A 45 17.34 30.71 -15.70
CA TYR A 45 16.85 31.39 -14.49
C TYR A 45 15.32 31.47 -14.43
N ARG A 46 14.66 31.86 -15.54
CA ARG A 46 13.20 31.97 -15.64
C ARG A 46 12.52 30.60 -15.56
N ARG A 47 13.15 29.56 -16.11
CA ARG A 47 12.69 28.17 -15.98
C ARG A 47 12.69 27.71 -14.53
N LEU A 48 13.76 27.97 -13.78
CA LEU A 48 13.84 27.59 -12.38
C LEU A 48 12.76 28.32 -11.54
N ILE A 49 12.58 29.62 -11.74
CA ILE A 49 11.53 30.38 -11.03
C ILE A 49 10.13 29.83 -11.34
N SER A 50 9.81 29.59 -12.61
CA SER A 50 8.53 29.02 -13.02
C SER A 50 8.30 27.61 -12.44
N SER A 51 9.36 26.81 -12.35
CA SER A 51 9.32 25.50 -11.69
C SER A 51 8.97 25.63 -10.21
N PHE A 52 9.69 26.48 -9.47
CA PHE A 52 9.44 26.70 -8.05
C PHE A 52 8.02 27.24 -7.79
N GLU A 53 7.54 28.17 -8.62
CA GLU A 53 6.20 28.71 -8.49
C GLU A 53 5.12 27.66 -8.77
N SER A 54 5.32 26.85 -9.80
CA SER A 54 4.43 25.72 -10.13
C SER A 54 4.37 24.70 -8.98
N ILE A 55 5.52 24.36 -8.39
CA ILE A 55 5.59 23.48 -7.21
C ILE A 55 4.85 24.10 -6.04
N ARG A 56 5.15 25.35 -5.69
CA ARG A 56 4.57 26.05 -4.54
C ARG A 56 3.05 26.11 -4.60
N ILE A 57 2.48 26.41 -5.77
CA ILE A 57 1.03 26.55 -5.93
C ILE A 57 0.36 25.17 -6.03
N ARG A 58 0.94 24.23 -6.77
CA ARG A 58 0.22 23.01 -7.20
C ARG A 58 0.53 21.75 -6.40
N ALA A 59 1.74 21.64 -5.84
CA ALA A 59 2.10 20.50 -5.01
C ALA A 59 1.20 20.35 -3.76
N PRO A 60 0.90 21.40 -2.97
CA PRO A 60 0.02 21.24 -1.80
C PRO A 60 -1.43 20.94 -2.18
N ILE A 61 -1.92 21.44 -3.33
CA ILE A 61 -3.26 21.09 -3.84
C ILE A 61 -3.32 19.61 -4.21
N THR A 62 -2.27 19.11 -4.86
CA THR A 62 -2.16 17.69 -5.22
C THR A 62 -2.09 16.83 -3.96
N GLY A 63 -1.22 17.20 -3.00
CA GLY A 63 -1.15 16.56 -1.68
C GLY A 63 -2.49 16.54 -0.96
N GLY A 64 -3.21 17.67 -0.93
CA GLY A 64 -4.54 17.76 -0.31
C GLY A 64 -5.57 16.83 -0.95
N ASN A 65 -5.58 16.69 -2.28
CA ASN A 65 -6.46 15.74 -2.96
C ASN A 65 -6.15 14.29 -2.57
N PHE A 66 -4.87 13.92 -2.47
CA PHE A 66 -4.47 12.60 -2.00
C PHE A 66 -4.81 12.38 -0.52
N ALA A 67 -4.65 13.40 0.33
CA ALA A 67 -5.02 13.35 1.73
C ALA A 67 -6.52 13.09 1.92
N VAL A 68 -7.36 13.81 1.17
CA VAL A 68 -8.82 13.60 1.19
C VAL A 68 -9.18 12.20 0.71
N TRP A 69 -8.51 11.70 -0.34
CA TRP A 69 -8.73 10.34 -0.82
C TRP A 69 -8.34 9.29 0.22
N GLY A 70 -7.12 9.38 0.79
CA GLY A 70 -6.63 8.44 1.79
C GLY A 70 -7.45 8.48 3.08
N GLY A 71 -7.81 9.68 3.55
CA GLY A 71 -8.66 9.85 4.73
C GLY A 71 -10.05 9.28 4.56
N LEU A 72 -10.69 9.52 3.42
CA LEU A 72 -12.02 8.99 3.13
C LEU A 72 -11.99 7.47 2.97
N PHE A 73 -10.98 6.93 2.28
CA PHE A 73 -10.76 5.50 2.17
C PHE A 73 -10.67 4.83 3.55
N SER A 74 -9.80 5.35 4.41
CA SER A 74 -9.57 4.78 5.74
C SER A 74 -10.74 4.98 6.69
N ALA A 75 -11.48 6.09 6.58
CA ALA A 75 -12.71 6.28 7.33
C ALA A 75 -13.78 5.24 6.96
N ILE A 76 -13.95 4.98 5.66
CA ILE A 76 -14.92 3.98 5.17
C ILE A 76 -14.47 2.56 5.56
N ASP A 77 -13.19 2.23 5.41
CA ASP A 77 -12.62 0.94 5.84
C ASP A 77 -12.80 0.71 7.36
N CYS A 78 -12.40 1.68 8.19
CA CYS A 78 -12.63 1.66 9.64
C CYS A 78 -14.11 1.47 10.00
N SER A 79 -15.02 2.13 9.28
CA SER A 79 -16.46 1.97 9.52
C SER A 79 -16.97 0.57 9.18
N MET A 80 -16.47 -0.04 8.10
CA MET A 80 -16.85 -1.39 7.70
C MET A 80 -16.29 -2.44 8.65
N VAL A 81 -15.05 -2.29 9.11
CA VAL A 81 -14.47 -3.16 10.14
C VAL A 81 -15.26 -3.05 11.45
N TYR A 82 -15.66 -1.84 11.84
CA TYR A 82 -16.49 -1.64 13.03
C TYR A 82 -17.86 -2.34 12.94
N VAL A 83 -18.54 -2.24 11.79
CA VAL A 83 -19.86 -2.86 11.59
C VAL A 83 -19.78 -4.38 11.43
N ARG A 84 -18.82 -4.88 10.63
CA ARG A 84 -18.73 -6.30 10.26
C ARG A 84 -17.89 -7.13 11.22
N LYS A 85 -17.05 -6.48 12.04
CA LYS A 85 -16.06 -7.12 12.94
C LYS A 85 -15.21 -8.18 12.24
N LYS A 86 -14.95 -7.97 10.95
CA LYS A 86 -14.18 -8.85 10.07
C LYS A 86 -13.33 -7.99 9.14
N GLU A 87 -12.08 -8.40 8.97
CA GLU A 87 -11.13 -7.79 8.05
C GLU A 87 -10.96 -8.71 6.84
N ASP A 88 -11.71 -8.42 5.78
CA ASP A 88 -11.66 -9.16 4.53
C ASP A 88 -11.14 -8.24 3.41
N PRO A 89 -10.49 -8.76 2.34
CA PRO A 89 -10.11 -7.96 1.16
C PRO A 89 -11.30 -7.21 0.51
N TRP A 90 -12.52 -7.71 0.74
CA TRP A 90 -13.75 -7.03 0.34
C TRP A 90 -13.95 -5.66 1.00
N ASN A 91 -13.41 -5.43 2.20
CA ASN A 91 -13.48 -4.12 2.84
C ASN A 91 -12.69 -3.11 2.03
N SER A 92 -11.44 -3.41 1.70
CA SER A 92 -10.58 -2.55 0.85
C SER A 92 -11.20 -2.29 -0.53
N ILE A 93 -11.75 -3.32 -1.20
CA ILE A 93 -12.36 -3.14 -2.54
C ILE A 93 -13.60 -2.24 -2.46
N THR A 94 -14.47 -2.48 -1.47
CA THR A 94 -15.69 -1.69 -1.28
C THR A 94 -15.37 -0.26 -0.86
N SER A 95 -14.40 -0.05 0.03
CA SER A 95 -13.99 1.29 0.45
C SER A 95 -13.36 2.07 -0.70
N GLY A 96 -12.59 1.42 -1.58
CA GLY A 96 -12.09 2.03 -2.81
C GLY A 96 -13.20 2.48 -3.75
N ALA A 97 -14.17 1.60 -4.00
CA ALA A 97 -15.32 1.93 -4.84
C ALA A 97 -16.17 3.07 -4.26
N LEU A 98 -16.46 3.02 -2.95
CA LEU A 98 -17.22 4.06 -2.26
C LEU A 98 -16.47 5.39 -2.24
N THR A 99 -15.18 5.38 -1.94
CA THR A 99 -14.33 6.59 -1.96
C THR A 99 -14.34 7.23 -3.35
N GLY A 100 -14.13 6.43 -4.40
CA GLY A 100 -14.17 6.90 -5.79
C GLY A 100 -15.52 7.51 -6.15
N GLY A 101 -16.62 6.85 -5.77
CA GLY A 101 -17.97 7.35 -6.00
C GLY A 101 -18.26 8.66 -5.26
N ILE A 102 -17.97 8.71 -3.95
CA ILE A 102 -18.25 9.88 -3.09
C ILE A 102 -17.50 11.12 -3.58
N LEU A 103 -16.22 10.98 -3.96
CA LEU A 103 -15.44 12.14 -4.44
C LEU A 103 -15.92 12.68 -5.80
N ALA A 104 -16.54 11.82 -6.61
CA ALA A 104 -17.07 12.16 -7.91
C ALA A 104 -18.56 12.56 -7.89
N VAL A 105 -19.22 12.55 -6.72
CA VAL A 105 -20.67 12.83 -6.59
C VAL A 105 -21.07 14.18 -7.19
N ARG A 106 -20.22 15.19 -7.05
CA ARG A 106 -20.44 16.54 -7.59
C ARG A 106 -20.32 16.65 -9.11
N ASN A 107 -19.73 15.65 -9.75
CA ASN A 107 -19.50 15.63 -11.20
C ASN A 107 -20.62 14.89 -11.97
N GLY A 108 -21.70 14.51 -11.27
CA GLY A 108 -22.84 13.80 -11.85
C GLY A 108 -22.75 12.28 -11.73
N THR A 109 -23.87 11.61 -12.01
CA THR A 109 -24.05 10.16 -11.80
C THR A 109 -23.11 9.31 -12.66
N GLY A 110 -22.85 9.72 -13.90
CA GLY A 110 -21.91 9.01 -14.79
C GLY A 110 -20.48 9.03 -14.27
N ALA A 111 -20.02 10.19 -13.78
CA ALA A 111 -18.70 10.31 -13.17
C ALA A 111 -18.59 9.52 -11.86
N MET A 112 -19.65 9.53 -11.04
CA MET A 112 -19.74 8.74 -9.80
C MET A 112 -19.55 7.24 -10.06
N ILE A 113 -20.30 6.68 -11.01
CA ILE A 113 -20.21 5.25 -11.36
C ILE A 113 -18.83 4.93 -11.95
N GLY A 114 -18.35 5.77 -12.88
CA GLY A 114 -17.02 5.59 -13.49
C GLY A 114 -15.89 5.58 -12.45
N SER A 115 -15.88 6.55 -11.54
CA SER A 115 -14.88 6.63 -10.47
C SER A 115 -15.00 5.49 -9.45
N ALA A 116 -16.22 5.02 -9.15
CA ALA A 116 -16.41 3.87 -8.27
C ALA A 116 -15.85 2.58 -8.89
N ILE A 117 -16.08 2.34 -10.19
CA ILE A 117 -15.54 1.17 -10.89
C ILE A 117 -14.01 1.22 -10.90
N ILE A 118 -13.42 2.36 -11.27
CA ILE A 118 -11.97 2.52 -11.30
C ILE A 118 -11.38 2.30 -9.89
N GLY A 119 -11.97 2.90 -8.86
CA GLY A 119 -11.52 2.73 -7.47
C GLY A 119 -11.59 1.28 -6.99
N GLY A 120 -12.69 0.59 -7.29
CA GLY A 120 -12.87 -0.82 -6.94
C GLY A 120 -11.88 -1.75 -7.66
N VAL A 121 -11.69 -1.56 -8.97
CA VAL A 121 -10.76 -2.38 -9.77
C VAL A 121 -9.32 -2.18 -9.33
N LEU A 122 -8.90 -0.93 -9.09
CA LEU A 122 -7.53 -0.64 -8.64
C LEU A 122 -7.22 -1.31 -7.30
N LEU A 123 -8.12 -1.22 -6.32
CA LEU A 123 -7.89 -1.86 -5.03
C LEU A 123 -8.04 -3.38 -5.07
N ALA A 124 -8.91 -3.91 -5.94
CA ALA A 124 -8.96 -5.36 -6.18
C ALA A 124 -7.63 -5.89 -6.74
N MET A 125 -6.97 -5.13 -7.61
CA MET A 125 -5.63 -5.46 -8.09
C MET A 125 -4.58 -5.37 -6.97
N ILE A 126 -4.59 -4.32 -6.15
CA ILE A 126 -3.60 -4.15 -5.07
C ILE A 126 -3.72 -5.28 -4.05
N GLU A 127 -4.93 -5.59 -3.58
CA GLU A 127 -5.17 -6.71 -2.67
C GLU A 127 -4.87 -8.06 -3.31
N GLY A 128 -5.23 -8.24 -4.59
CA GLY A 128 -4.91 -9.46 -5.34
C GLY A 128 -3.42 -9.72 -5.47
N ILE A 129 -2.63 -8.67 -5.73
CA ILE A 129 -1.16 -8.73 -5.75
C ILE A 129 -0.61 -9.01 -4.34
N GLY A 130 -1.18 -8.38 -3.30
CA GLY A 130 -0.82 -8.63 -1.90
C GLY A 130 -0.96 -10.11 -1.53
N ILE A 131 -2.11 -10.71 -1.84
CA ILE A 131 -2.36 -12.15 -1.60
C ILE A 131 -1.35 -13.02 -2.36
N LEU A 132 -1.01 -12.67 -3.60
CA LEU A 132 -0.03 -13.42 -4.39
C LEU A 132 1.37 -13.36 -3.77
N PHE A 133 1.82 -12.17 -3.35
CA PHE A 133 3.12 -12.00 -2.69
C PHE A 133 3.19 -12.75 -1.36
N THR A 134 2.13 -12.69 -0.55
CA THR A 134 2.06 -13.45 0.70
C THR A 134 2.14 -14.95 0.44
N LYS A 135 1.45 -15.45 -0.59
CA LYS A 135 1.53 -16.87 -0.97
C LYS A 135 2.92 -17.27 -1.45
N PHE A 136 3.56 -16.46 -2.29
CA PHE A 136 4.91 -16.76 -2.79
C PHE A 136 5.96 -16.72 -1.66
N SER A 137 5.86 -15.73 -0.77
CA SER A 137 6.73 -15.67 0.42
C SER A 137 6.49 -16.84 1.37
N ALA A 138 5.23 -17.25 1.57
CA ALA A 138 4.92 -18.39 2.43
C ALA A 138 5.49 -19.71 1.86
N GLN A 139 5.51 -19.88 0.54
CA GLN A 139 6.14 -21.04 -0.12
C GLN A 139 7.67 -21.09 0.07
N GLN A 140 8.31 -19.94 0.23
CA GLN A 140 9.75 -19.85 0.50
C GLN A 140 10.10 -20.28 1.93
N PHE A 141 9.18 -20.12 2.87
CA PHE A 141 9.33 -20.52 4.28
C PHE A 141 8.55 -21.78 4.65
N ASP A 142 8.00 -22.49 3.65
CA ASP A 142 7.34 -23.76 3.90
C ASP A 142 8.40 -24.76 4.38
N PRO A 143 8.29 -25.30 5.61
CA PRO A 143 9.25 -26.26 6.14
C PRO A 143 9.41 -27.49 5.24
N ALA A 144 8.40 -27.80 4.41
CA ALA A 144 8.53 -28.85 3.39
C ALA A 144 9.65 -28.55 2.37
N ASN A 145 9.85 -27.29 1.95
CA ASN A 145 10.91 -26.91 1.00
C ASN A 145 12.28 -26.75 1.67
N VAL A 146 12.35 -26.38 2.95
CA VAL A 146 13.62 -26.27 3.70
C VAL A 146 14.27 -27.65 3.90
N ILE A 147 13.46 -28.72 4.06
CA ILE A 147 13.94 -30.11 4.21
C ILE A 147 14.63 -30.62 2.93
N PHE A 148 14.28 -30.11 1.74
CA PHE A 148 14.94 -30.51 0.49
C PHE A 148 16.24 -29.75 0.21
N GLN A 149 16.54 -28.68 0.95
CA GLN A 149 17.76 -27.88 0.77
C GLN A 149 18.80 -28.11 1.88
N GLU A 150 18.46 -28.81 2.97
CA GLU A 150 19.47 -29.47 3.78
C GLU A 150 20.03 -30.65 2.99
N ASP A 151 21.28 -30.53 2.53
CA ASP A 151 22.02 -31.60 1.87
C ASP A 151 21.77 -32.97 2.53
N PRO A 152 21.50 -34.05 1.77
CA PRO A 152 21.31 -35.41 2.31
C PRO A 152 22.53 -35.95 3.09
N SER A 153 23.61 -35.20 3.19
CA SER A 153 24.80 -35.49 4.00
C SER A 153 24.66 -35.15 5.49
N GLN A 154 23.68 -34.32 5.90
CA GLN A 154 23.50 -33.95 7.32
C GLN A 154 22.68 -34.97 8.13
N LEU A 155 21.85 -35.78 7.47
CA LEU A 155 21.14 -36.90 8.10
C LEU A 155 22.08 -37.99 8.62
N GLN A 156 23.23 -38.20 7.96
CA GLN A 156 24.23 -39.18 8.41
C GLN A 156 25.00 -38.75 9.65
N LYS A 157 25.17 -37.44 9.88
CA LYS A 157 26.02 -36.93 10.97
C LYS A 157 25.32 -36.95 12.34
N LYS A 158 23.98 -36.91 12.37
CA LYS A 158 23.22 -36.91 13.62
C LYS A 158 23.06 -38.30 14.23
N GLU A 159 23.05 -39.35 13.41
CA GLU A 159 23.00 -40.74 13.88
C GLU A 159 24.34 -41.24 14.45
N THR A 160 25.48 -40.71 14.00
CA THR A 160 26.80 -41.20 14.43
C THR A 160 27.27 -40.67 15.79
N ILE A 161 26.68 -39.58 16.30
CA ILE A 161 27.11 -38.97 17.57
C ILE A 161 26.43 -39.60 18.80
N PHE A 162 25.24 -40.19 18.64
CA PHE A 162 24.42 -40.70 19.75
C PHE A 162 24.49 -42.21 19.99
N GLY A 163 25.31 -42.95 19.25
CA GLY A 163 25.32 -44.42 19.31
C GLY A 163 26.72 -45.01 19.41
N ASN A 164 27.47 -44.73 20.48
CA ASN A 164 28.56 -45.61 20.92
C ASN A 164 29.15 -45.23 22.28
N SER A 165 28.70 -45.89 23.36
CA SER A 165 29.51 -46.29 24.54
C SER A 165 28.73 -47.35 25.38
N PRO A 166 29.36 -48.16 26.23
CA PRO A 166 29.45 -49.60 26.03
C PRO A 166 28.61 -50.45 26.99
N THR A 167 28.44 -51.71 26.57
CA THR A 167 28.02 -52.89 27.35
C THR A 167 28.66 -52.95 28.74
N TYR A 168 27.83 -53.14 29.76
CA TYR A 168 28.22 -53.76 31.03
C TYR A 168 27.38 -55.01 31.27
N GLN A 169 28.07 -56.06 31.71
CA GLN A 169 27.57 -57.37 32.13
C GLN A 169 26.62 -57.27 33.33
#